data_AF-A0A372JBQ0-F1
#
_entry.id   AF-A0A372JBQ0-F1
#
_cell.length_a   1.000
_cell.length_b   1.000
_cell.length_c   1.000
_cell.angle_alpha   90.00
_cell.angle_beta   90.00
_cell.angle_gamma   90.00
#
_symmetry.space_group_name_H-M   'P 1'
#
loop_
_entity.id
_entity.type
_entity.pdbx_description
1 polymer ?
#
loop_
_entity_poly.entity_id
_entity_poly.type
_entity_poly.pdbx_seq_one_letter_code
_entity_poly.pdbx_strand_id
1 'polypeptide(L)'
;MVDGATLTELIQEDRADPALPARIGRHDVLVERGFIGTFVYRISGGHVLVLHANRGYREDVAAALLDAVADLADAGDLGSTVRLRPIEVPGFPLDRAALLGPGHTAFFHDTPLADRGMQVIPVHRSEAVDGEEYETFWPGVIGKNLSIRHYDWTREPTPRADVRRLDSGVGGPFRRNSRSRRSSRPALLKASTVLEQELPVLPDGVRVSVMDTRGHDLRLHREWDRLRGTLRLPGEEIDVDIPRLAASDVFGPLFGGAEFDPALFNRPAESEHMLAMSVNDKERRRHDDTERPASLDECLRWLDALAPTDGNHLVFTGRSGGVVQMRWEGPGEPRLWLETPEPAHRHSRGRHVTRDEAASMIEALAREDRVAVDDLGALETVPWNASS
;
A
#
# COMPACT_ATOMS: atom_id res chain seq x y z
N MET A 1 -5.75 0.55 -42.66
CA MET A 1 -7.22 0.57 -42.70
C MET A 1 -7.66 -0.48 -43.68
N VAL A 2 -8.34 -1.52 -43.20
CA VAL A 2 -8.96 -2.53 -44.06
C VAL A 2 -10.31 -1.94 -44.49
N ASP A 3 -10.33 -1.23 -45.62
CA ASP A 3 -11.56 -0.61 -46.13
C ASP A 3 -12.56 -1.73 -46.51
N GLY A 4 -13.63 -1.86 -45.71
CA GLY A 4 -14.78 -2.70 -46.00
C GLY A 4 -15.08 -3.84 -45.02
N ALA A 5 -14.17 -4.16 -44.09
CA ALA A 5 -14.44 -5.19 -43.08
C ALA A 5 -15.48 -4.70 -42.05
N THR A 6 -16.48 -5.52 -41.79
CA THR A 6 -17.46 -5.29 -40.71
C THR A 6 -16.80 -5.42 -39.34
N LEU A 7 -17.36 -4.77 -38.32
CA LEU A 7 -16.83 -4.90 -36.94
C LEU A 7 -16.84 -6.36 -36.45
N THR A 8 -17.80 -7.16 -36.91
CA THR A 8 -17.86 -8.60 -36.61
C THR A 8 -16.68 -9.36 -37.22
N GLU A 9 -16.29 -9.05 -38.46
CA GLU A 9 -15.11 -9.66 -39.10
C GLU A 9 -13.83 -9.24 -38.38
N LEU A 10 -13.71 -7.97 -37.99
CA LEU A 10 -12.56 -7.47 -37.22
C LEU A 10 -12.46 -8.08 -35.82
N ILE A 11 -13.59 -8.41 -35.18
CA ILE A 11 -13.58 -9.14 -33.90
C ILE A 11 -12.99 -10.54 -34.08
N GLN A 12 -13.27 -11.19 -35.21
CA GLN A 12 -12.88 -12.58 -35.49
C GLN A 12 -11.45 -12.72 -36.03
N GLU A 13 -10.83 -11.63 -36.50
CA GLU A 13 -9.48 -11.61 -37.06
C GLU A 13 -8.45 -12.16 -36.06
N ASP A 14 -7.62 -13.10 -36.52
CA ASP A 14 -6.56 -13.78 -35.76
C ASP A 14 -7.00 -14.52 -34.48
N ARG A 15 -8.30 -14.84 -34.33
CA ARG A 15 -8.80 -15.62 -33.19
C ARG A 15 -8.91 -17.11 -33.51
N ALA A 16 -8.47 -17.93 -32.55
CA ALA A 16 -8.56 -19.38 -32.64
C ALA A 16 -10.00 -19.90 -32.46
N ASP A 17 -10.76 -19.29 -31.55
CA ASP A 17 -12.13 -19.66 -31.24
C ASP A 17 -13.14 -18.67 -31.88
N PRO A 18 -14.28 -19.15 -32.41
CA PRO A 18 -15.28 -18.28 -33.01
C PRO A 18 -16.11 -17.53 -31.94
N ALA A 19 -16.32 -16.24 -32.16
CA ALA A 19 -17.30 -15.46 -31.40
C ALA A 19 -18.70 -15.68 -31.99
N LEU A 20 -19.57 -16.36 -31.24
CA LEU A 20 -20.89 -16.78 -31.71
C LEU A 20 -21.99 -15.79 -31.30
N PRO A 21 -22.97 -15.48 -32.17
CA PRO A 21 -24.13 -14.69 -31.79
C PRO A 21 -24.88 -15.30 -30.61
N ALA A 22 -25.22 -14.45 -29.63
CA ALA A 22 -26.00 -14.81 -28.46
C ALA A 22 -26.82 -13.61 -27.96
N ARG A 23 -27.60 -13.83 -26.91
CA ARG A 23 -28.36 -12.78 -26.24
C ARG A 23 -28.12 -12.84 -24.74
N ILE A 24 -27.70 -11.73 -24.15
CA ILE A 24 -27.46 -11.58 -22.71
C ILE A 24 -28.38 -10.47 -22.19
N GLY A 25 -29.38 -10.84 -21.40
CA GLY A 25 -30.45 -9.94 -21.01
C GLY A 25 -31.17 -9.36 -22.24
N ARG A 26 -31.10 -8.04 -22.41
CA ARG A 26 -31.67 -7.32 -23.57
C ARG A 26 -30.67 -7.04 -24.69
N HIS A 27 -29.40 -7.44 -24.53
CA HIS A 27 -28.32 -7.12 -25.47
C HIS A 27 -28.08 -8.26 -26.44
N ASP A 28 -28.08 -7.94 -27.73
CA ASP A 28 -27.56 -8.82 -28.76
C ASP A 28 -26.03 -8.70 -28.76
N VAL A 29 -25.34 -9.83 -28.65
CA VAL A 29 -23.90 -9.89 -28.40
C VAL A 29 -23.25 -11.01 -29.22
N LEU A 30 -21.92 -10.98 -29.31
CA LEU A 30 -21.12 -12.13 -29.70
C LEU A 30 -20.42 -12.67 -28.44
N VAL A 31 -20.43 -13.98 -28.26
CA VAL A 31 -19.81 -14.65 -27.11
C VAL A 31 -18.75 -15.62 -27.60
N GLU A 32 -17.54 -15.44 -27.13
CA GLU A 32 -16.40 -16.34 -27.35
C GLU A 32 -16.09 -17.04 -26.03
N ARG A 33 -15.93 -18.37 -26.08
CA ARG A 33 -15.55 -19.19 -24.91
C ARG A 33 -14.29 -19.96 -25.28
N GLY A 34 -13.18 -19.58 -24.67
CA GLY A 34 -11.88 -20.20 -24.90
C GLY A 34 -11.19 -20.59 -23.60
N PHE A 35 -9.97 -21.11 -23.70
CA PHE A 35 -9.20 -21.56 -22.53
C PHE A 35 -8.82 -20.40 -21.58
N ILE A 36 -8.75 -19.17 -22.09
CA ILE A 36 -8.43 -17.98 -21.31
C ILE A 36 -9.67 -17.45 -20.58
N GLY A 37 -10.89 -17.81 -21.00
CA GLY A 37 -12.11 -17.34 -20.37
C GLY A 37 -13.29 -17.18 -21.32
N THR A 38 -14.29 -16.42 -20.86
CA THR A 38 -15.44 -15.98 -21.66
C THR A 38 -15.28 -14.51 -22.02
N PHE A 39 -15.41 -14.20 -23.30
CA PHE A 39 -15.48 -12.83 -23.81
C PHE A 39 -16.88 -12.55 -24.34
N VAL A 40 -17.39 -11.36 -24.05
CA VAL A 40 -18.67 -10.88 -24.55
C VAL A 40 -18.44 -9.58 -25.30
N TYR A 41 -18.81 -9.55 -26.57
CA TYR A 41 -18.71 -8.40 -27.44
C TYR A 41 -20.08 -7.81 -27.72
N ARG A 42 -20.21 -6.50 -27.51
CA ARG A 42 -21.39 -5.73 -27.93
C ARG A 42 -20.97 -4.67 -28.93
N ILE A 43 -21.60 -4.66 -30.10
CA ILE A 43 -21.40 -3.64 -31.12
C ILE A 43 -22.47 -2.55 -30.92
N SER A 44 -22.06 -1.30 -30.71
CA SER A 44 -22.97 -0.15 -30.56
C SER A 44 -22.31 1.11 -31.12
N GLY A 45 -23.04 1.91 -31.89
CA GLY A 45 -22.57 3.24 -32.30
C GLY A 45 -21.23 3.27 -33.05
N GLY A 46 -20.87 2.20 -33.78
CA GLY A 46 -19.56 2.08 -34.44
C GLY A 46 -18.40 1.64 -33.55
N HIS A 47 -18.66 1.39 -32.27
CA HIS A 47 -17.70 0.90 -31.28
C HIS A 47 -17.93 -0.58 -30.96
N VAL A 48 -16.88 -1.20 -30.41
CA VAL A 48 -16.92 -2.58 -29.90
C VAL A 48 -16.65 -2.54 -28.41
N LEU A 49 -17.65 -2.86 -27.61
CA LEU A 49 -17.51 -3.02 -26.16
C LEU A 49 -17.18 -4.47 -25.84
N VAL A 50 -16.16 -4.71 -25.02
CA VAL A 50 -15.79 -6.05 -24.55
C VAL A 50 -15.92 -6.20 -23.03
N LEU A 51 -16.50 -7.33 -22.61
CA LEU A 51 -16.37 -7.88 -21.27
C LEU A 51 -15.47 -9.11 -21.34
N HIS A 52 -14.64 -9.31 -20.32
CA HIS A 52 -13.77 -10.48 -20.23
C HIS A 52 -13.79 -11.08 -18.82
N ALA A 53 -14.09 -12.38 -18.75
CA ALA A 53 -14.10 -13.17 -17.53
C ALA A 53 -13.23 -14.43 -17.71
N ASN A 54 -12.03 -14.45 -17.11
CA ASN A 54 -11.20 -15.64 -16.99
C ASN A 54 -11.86 -16.70 -16.09
N ARG A 55 -12.53 -16.25 -15.03
CA ARG A 55 -13.20 -17.10 -14.05
C ARG A 55 -14.44 -16.39 -13.52
N GLY A 56 -15.43 -17.17 -13.09
CA GLY A 56 -16.62 -16.62 -12.44
C GLY A 56 -17.61 -15.95 -13.38
N TYR A 57 -17.52 -16.22 -14.69
CA TYR A 57 -18.48 -15.70 -15.65
C TYR A 57 -19.91 -16.06 -15.22
N ARG A 58 -20.77 -15.04 -15.20
CA ARG A 58 -22.21 -15.19 -15.00
C ARG A 58 -22.94 -14.26 -15.96
N GLU A 59 -24.00 -14.78 -16.59
CA GLU A 59 -24.76 -14.01 -17.60
C GLU A 59 -25.52 -12.83 -16.98
N ASP A 60 -26.01 -12.96 -15.75
CA ASP A 60 -26.69 -11.86 -15.04
C ASP A 60 -25.75 -10.70 -14.72
N VAL A 61 -24.50 -10.99 -14.32
CA VAL A 61 -23.43 -10.00 -14.14
C VAL A 61 -23.08 -9.34 -15.46
N ALA A 62 -22.91 -10.12 -16.53
CA ALA A 62 -22.61 -9.57 -17.86
C ALA A 62 -23.73 -8.62 -18.34
N ALA A 63 -25.00 -9.01 -18.17
CA ALA A 63 -26.15 -8.16 -18.49
C ALA A 63 -26.12 -6.84 -17.70
N ALA A 64 -25.89 -6.90 -16.39
CA ALA A 64 -25.83 -5.72 -15.53
C ALA A 64 -24.68 -4.78 -15.91
N LEU A 65 -23.50 -5.33 -16.25
CA LEU A 65 -22.36 -4.54 -16.73
C LEU A 65 -22.69 -3.82 -18.05
N LEU A 66 -23.29 -4.52 -19.01
CA LEU A 66 -23.71 -3.93 -20.29
C LEU A 66 -24.78 -2.86 -20.13
N ASP A 67 -25.73 -3.08 -19.21
CA ASP A 67 -26.77 -2.10 -18.89
C ASP A 67 -26.22 -0.85 -18.23
N ALA A 68 -25.29 -1.01 -17.29
CA ALA A 68 -24.73 0.10 -16.51
C ALA A 68 -23.97 1.12 -17.37
N VAL A 69 -23.36 0.69 -18.47
CA VAL A 69 -22.56 1.56 -19.35
C VAL A 69 -23.27 1.89 -20.67
N ALA A 70 -24.53 1.50 -20.83
CA ALA A 70 -25.22 1.63 -22.11
C ALA A 70 -25.37 3.09 -22.57
N ASP A 71 -25.52 4.04 -21.64
CA ASP A 71 -25.56 5.48 -21.90
C ASP A 71 -24.19 6.05 -22.28
N LEU A 72 -23.11 5.44 -21.79
CA LEU A 72 -21.75 5.91 -21.98
C LEU A 72 -21.11 5.41 -23.28
N ALA A 73 -21.48 4.21 -23.74
CA ALA A 73 -20.86 3.59 -24.91
C ALA A 73 -21.03 4.40 -26.20
N ASP A 74 -22.05 5.26 -26.27
CA ASP A 74 -22.32 6.13 -27.41
C ASP A 74 -21.82 7.58 -27.17
N ALA A 75 -21.17 7.86 -26.03
CA ALA A 75 -20.61 9.17 -25.74
C ALA A 75 -19.30 9.39 -26.52
N GLY A 76 -19.23 10.50 -27.28
CA GLY A 76 -18.08 10.80 -28.14
C GLY A 76 -16.80 11.25 -27.42
N ASP A 77 -16.80 11.36 -26.09
CA ASP A 77 -15.68 11.88 -25.30
C ASP A 77 -15.42 11.03 -24.05
N LEU A 78 -15.02 9.77 -24.26
CA LEU A 78 -14.58 8.90 -23.16
C LEU A 78 -13.11 9.15 -22.80
N GLY A 79 -12.28 9.53 -23.77
CA GLY A 79 -10.87 9.90 -23.57
C GLY A 79 -10.08 8.88 -22.74
N SER A 80 -9.08 9.38 -21.99
CA SER A 80 -8.27 8.61 -21.04
C SER A 80 -8.92 8.44 -19.68
N THR A 81 -10.15 8.93 -19.49
CA THR A 81 -10.81 8.99 -18.20
C THR A 81 -11.64 7.74 -17.94
N VAL A 82 -11.43 7.12 -16.78
CA VAL A 82 -12.23 5.98 -16.34
C VAL A 82 -13.60 6.47 -15.87
N ARG A 83 -14.66 5.87 -16.39
CA ARG A 83 -16.04 6.15 -15.97
C ARG A 83 -16.59 4.98 -15.17
N LEU A 84 -17.11 5.28 -13.99
CA LEU A 84 -17.74 4.28 -13.12
C LEU A 84 -19.26 4.38 -13.17
N ARG A 85 -19.90 3.22 -13.17
CA ARG A 85 -21.36 3.09 -13.06
C ARG A 85 -21.72 2.05 -12.01
N PRO A 86 -22.72 2.29 -11.14
CA PRO A 86 -23.15 1.29 -10.18
C PRO A 86 -23.73 0.07 -10.90
N ILE A 87 -23.45 -1.12 -10.36
CA ILE A 87 -24.18 -2.34 -10.66
C ILE A 87 -24.69 -2.94 -9.36
N GLU A 88 -25.82 -3.64 -9.42
CA GLU A 88 -26.39 -4.36 -8.30
C GLU A 88 -26.76 -5.75 -8.78
N VAL A 89 -25.97 -6.74 -8.38
CA VAL A 89 -26.18 -8.15 -8.74
C VAL A 89 -26.10 -9.00 -7.48
N PRO A 90 -27.16 -9.72 -7.10
CA PRO A 90 -27.15 -10.55 -5.90
C PRO A 90 -25.99 -11.54 -5.86
N GLY A 91 -25.27 -11.54 -4.73
CA GLY A 91 -24.12 -12.42 -4.47
C GLY A 91 -22.90 -12.15 -5.34
N PHE A 92 -22.81 -10.97 -5.97
CA PHE A 92 -21.64 -10.56 -6.74
C PHE A 92 -20.81 -9.55 -5.93
N PRO A 93 -19.49 -9.78 -5.73
CA PRO A 93 -18.68 -8.95 -4.82
C PRO A 93 -18.27 -7.60 -5.43
N LEU A 94 -18.40 -7.42 -6.74
CA LEU A 94 -18.00 -6.20 -7.44
C LEU A 94 -19.27 -5.40 -7.79
N ASP A 95 -19.29 -4.12 -7.49
CA ASP A 95 -20.51 -3.29 -7.47
C ASP A 95 -20.41 -2.04 -8.36
N ARG A 96 -19.39 -2.01 -9.22
CA ARG A 96 -19.17 -0.97 -10.23
C ARG A 96 -18.76 -1.60 -11.57
N ALA A 97 -19.25 -1.00 -12.65
CA ALA A 97 -18.73 -1.17 -14.00
C ALA A 97 -17.75 -0.02 -14.29
N ALA A 98 -16.48 -0.34 -14.51
CA ALA A 98 -15.48 0.62 -14.98
C ALA A 98 -15.38 0.55 -16.51
N LEU A 99 -15.77 1.62 -17.19
CA LEU A 99 -15.65 1.76 -18.63
C LEU A 99 -14.32 2.44 -18.97
N LEU A 100 -13.55 1.75 -19.82
CA LEU A 100 -12.33 2.25 -20.44
C LEU A 100 -12.62 2.62 -21.89
N GLY A 101 -12.33 3.87 -22.25
CA GLY A 101 -12.57 4.41 -23.59
C GLY A 101 -11.63 3.82 -24.66
N PRO A 102 -11.90 4.12 -25.94
CA PRO A 102 -11.04 3.71 -27.05
C PRO A 102 -9.60 4.19 -26.89
N GLY A 103 -8.62 3.41 -27.37
CA GLY A 103 -7.19 3.69 -27.22
C GLY A 103 -6.63 3.46 -25.79
N HIS A 104 -7.50 3.22 -24.81
CA HIS A 104 -7.13 3.07 -23.39
C HIS A 104 -7.52 1.71 -22.82
N THR A 105 -7.37 0.66 -23.63
CA THR A 105 -7.50 -0.73 -23.19
C THR A 105 -6.41 -1.59 -23.83
N ALA A 106 -5.68 -2.34 -23.00
CA ALA A 106 -4.68 -3.27 -23.50
C ALA A 106 -5.28 -4.40 -24.35
N PHE A 107 -6.60 -4.62 -24.28
CA PHE A 107 -7.27 -5.67 -25.05
C PHE A 107 -7.24 -5.40 -26.55
N PHE A 108 -7.38 -4.14 -26.97
CA PHE A 108 -7.45 -3.76 -28.38
C PHE A 108 -6.20 -3.03 -28.89
N HIS A 109 -5.22 -2.72 -28.02
CA HIS A 109 -4.08 -1.86 -28.32
C HIS A 109 -3.34 -2.20 -29.62
N ASP A 110 -3.15 -3.49 -29.92
CA ASP A 110 -2.42 -3.96 -31.10
C ASP A 110 -3.35 -4.56 -32.18
N THR A 111 -4.62 -4.17 -32.19
CA THR A 111 -5.61 -4.70 -33.13
C THR A 111 -6.21 -3.59 -34.00
N PRO A 112 -6.86 -3.91 -35.14
CA PRO A 112 -7.59 -2.93 -35.94
C PRO A 112 -8.73 -2.19 -35.20
N LEU A 113 -9.09 -2.67 -34.01
CA LEU A 113 -10.10 -2.08 -33.16
C LEU A 113 -9.53 -1.12 -32.11
N ALA A 114 -8.22 -0.81 -32.09
CA ALA A 114 -7.60 0.06 -31.08
C ALA A 114 -8.36 1.38 -30.83
N ASP A 115 -8.78 2.07 -31.89
CA ASP A 115 -9.47 3.36 -31.84
C ASP A 115 -11.00 3.26 -31.67
N ARG A 116 -11.55 2.05 -31.60
CA ARG A 116 -13.01 1.78 -31.51
C ARG A 116 -13.40 0.87 -30.37
N GLY A 117 -12.42 0.18 -29.81
CA GLY A 117 -12.58 -0.86 -28.81
C GLY A 117 -12.63 -0.27 -27.42
N MET A 118 -13.71 -0.56 -26.71
CA MET A 118 -13.93 -0.16 -25.32
C MET A 118 -13.95 -1.41 -24.45
N GLN A 119 -13.54 -1.27 -23.19
CA GLN A 119 -13.54 -2.38 -22.25
C GLN A 119 -14.34 -2.02 -21.00
N VAL A 120 -15.17 -2.95 -20.54
CA VAL A 120 -15.85 -2.82 -19.25
C VAL A 120 -15.31 -3.86 -18.29
N ILE A 121 -14.91 -3.37 -17.12
CA ILE A 121 -14.27 -4.16 -16.08
C ILE A 121 -15.12 -4.07 -14.82
N PRO A 122 -15.56 -5.20 -14.24
CA PRO A 122 -16.18 -5.16 -12.93
C PRO A 122 -15.13 -4.81 -11.88
N VAL A 123 -15.44 -3.82 -11.05
CA VAL A 123 -14.60 -3.39 -9.93
C VAL A 123 -15.48 -3.17 -8.69
N HIS A 124 -14.87 -3.19 -7.52
CA HIS A 124 -15.55 -2.79 -6.29
C HIS A 124 -15.37 -1.28 -6.05
N ARG A 125 -16.33 -0.63 -5.39
CA ARG A 125 -16.32 0.81 -5.08
C ARG A 125 -15.07 1.28 -4.34
N SER A 126 -14.40 0.39 -3.61
CA SER A 126 -13.15 0.67 -2.89
C SER A 126 -11.90 0.70 -3.80
N GLU A 127 -12.04 0.25 -5.04
CA GLU A 127 -10.91 0.02 -5.94
C GLU A 127 -10.78 1.08 -7.01
N ALA A 128 -11.77 1.95 -7.24
CA ALA A 128 -11.74 2.90 -8.32
C ALA A 128 -12.45 4.21 -7.96
N VAL A 129 -12.00 5.30 -8.58
CA VAL A 129 -12.59 6.63 -8.44
C VAL A 129 -13.10 7.08 -9.80
N ASP A 130 -14.34 7.55 -9.86
CA ASP A 130 -14.90 8.08 -11.10
C ASP A 130 -14.12 9.32 -11.55
N GLY A 131 -13.76 9.37 -12.83
CA GLY A 131 -12.95 10.46 -13.37
C GLY A 131 -11.44 10.28 -13.21
N GLU A 132 -10.95 9.16 -12.66
CA GLU A 132 -9.50 8.91 -12.59
C GLU A 132 -8.90 8.65 -13.98
N GLU A 133 -7.65 9.07 -14.18
CA GLU A 133 -6.92 8.80 -15.42
C GLU A 133 -6.58 7.32 -15.55
N TYR A 134 -6.71 6.77 -16.77
CA TYR A 134 -6.38 5.39 -17.11
C TYR A 134 -4.98 4.97 -16.61
N GLU A 135 -3.98 5.84 -16.81
CA GLU A 135 -2.59 5.58 -16.39
C GLU A 135 -2.42 5.42 -14.87
N THR A 136 -3.37 5.94 -14.08
CA THR A 136 -3.42 5.78 -12.62
C THR A 136 -4.28 4.57 -12.23
N PHE A 137 -5.41 4.37 -12.91
CA PHE A 137 -6.29 3.22 -12.70
C PHE A 137 -5.61 1.90 -13.02
N TRP A 138 -4.99 1.79 -14.20
CA TRP A 138 -4.53 0.53 -14.75
C TRP A 138 -3.51 -0.19 -13.86
N PRO A 139 -2.43 0.46 -13.37
CA PRO A 139 -1.49 -0.23 -12.48
C PRO A 139 -2.08 -0.55 -11.09
N GLY A 140 -3.07 0.24 -10.64
CA GLY A 140 -3.68 0.12 -9.32
C GLY A 140 -4.71 -1.00 -9.24
N VAL A 141 -5.58 -1.09 -10.24
CA VAL A 141 -6.59 -2.15 -10.35
C VAL A 141 -5.94 -3.36 -11.02
N ILE A 142 -5.39 -3.21 -12.23
CA ILE A 142 -5.01 -4.34 -13.09
C ILE A 142 -3.58 -4.87 -12.82
N GLY A 143 -2.76 -4.10 -12.11
CA GLY A 143 -1.41 -4.49 -11.74
C GLY A 143 -0.45 -4.52 -12.94
N LYS A 144 0.86 -4.61 -12.65
CA LYS A 144 1.89 -4.53 -13.70
C LYS A 144 2.19 -5.84 -14.42
N ASN A 145 1.88 -7.00 -13.83
CA ASN A 145 2.37 -8.31 -14.30
C ASN A 145 1.37 -9.48 -14.14
N LEU A 146 0.11 -9.24 -13.75
CA LEU A 146 -0.87 -10.31 -13.50
C LEU A 146 -2.24 -9.94 -14.07
N SER A 147 -2.34 -9.90 -15.40
CA SER A 147 -3.60 -9.80 -16.15
C SER A 147 -4.62 -10.88 -15.78
N ILE A 148 -4.19 -11.96 -15.11
CA ILE A 148 -5.02 -13.11 -14.77
C ILE A 148 -6.09 -12.78 -13.70
N ARG A 149 -5.77 -11.91 -12.72
CA ARG A 149 -6.65 -11.72 -11.55
C ARG A 149 -7.88 -10.85 -11.83
N HIS A 150 -7.81 -9.89 -12.75
CA HIS A 150 -8.90 -8.88 -12.92
C HIS A 150 -10.06 -9.38 -13.74
N TYR A 151 -9.79 -10.38 -14.56
CA TYR A 151 -10.81 -11.13 -15.26
C TYR A 151 -11.37 -12.28 -14.39
N ASP A 152 -10.88 -12.45 -13.15
CA ASP A 152 -11.55 -13.31 -12.18
C ASP A 152 -12.67 -12.52 -11.50
N TRP A 153 -13.90 -12.75 -11.96
CA TRP A 153 -15.10 -12.11 -11.43
C TRP A 153 -15.44 -12.59 -10.00
N THR A 154 -14.78 -13.63 -9.49
CA THR A 154 -14.93 -14.11 -8.11
C THR A 154 -13.87 -13.55 -7.16
N ARG A 155 -12.98 -12.67 -7.62
CA ARG A 155 -11.91 -12.13 -6.80
C ARG A 155 -12.45 -11.27 -5.65
N GLU A 156 -11.71 -11.28 -4.55
CA GLU A 156 -11.90 -10.31 -3.48
C GLU A 156 -11.50 -8.90 -3.94
N PRO A 157 -12.19 -7.85 -3.46
CA PRO A 157 -11.78 -6.47 -3.66
C PRO A 157 -10.36 -6.21 -3.15
N THR A 158 -9.63 -5.33 -3.82
CA THR A 158 -8.33 -4.80 -3.40
C THR A 158 -8.46 -3.29 -3.19
N PRO A 159 -8.93 -2.84 -2.01
CA PRO A 159 -9.14 -1.43 -1.73
C PRO A 159 -7.92 -0.55 -2.02
N ARG A 160 -8.17 0.66 -2.48
CA ARG A 160 -7.15 1.68 -2.72
C ARG A 160 -7.32 2.89 -1.80
N ALA A 161 -6.21 3.56 -1.53
CA ALA A 161 -6.13 4.75 -0.71
C ALA A 161 -5.25 5.80 -1.38
N ASP A 162 -5.70 7.05 -1.39
CA ASP A 162 -4.88 8.21 -1.74
C ASP A 162 -4.12 8.66 -0.49
N VAL A 163 -2.80 8.57 -0.52
CA VAL A 163 -1.96 8.93 0.62
C VAL A 163 -1.21 10.23 0.35
N ARG A 164 -1.37 11.17 1.27
CA ARG A 164 -0.77 12.51 1.19
C ARG A 164 -0.06 12.83 2.49
N ARG A 165 1.16 13.34 2.38
CA ARG A 165 1.83 13.94 3.52
C ARG A 165 1.26 15.34 3.79
N LEU A 166 0.97 15.64 5.06
CA LEU A 166 0.36 16.90 5.49
C LEU A 166 1.39 17.92 6.00
N ASP A 167 2.62 17.48 6.30
CA ASP A 167 3.71 18.33 6.77
C ASP A 167 4.83 18.50 5.72
N SER A 168 5.74 19.44 5.98
CA SER A 168 6.89 19.79 5.14
C SER A 168 8.21 19.09 5.56
N GLY A 169 8.15 18.12 6.48
CA GLY A 169 9.34 17.56 7.11
C GLY A 169 10.23 16.70 6.19
N VAL A 170 11.37 16.29 6.72
CA VAL A 170 12.41 15.54 5.99
C VAL A 170 12.38 14.07 6.43
N GLY A 171 11.81 13.15 5.63
CA GLY A 171 11.88 11.69 5.90
C GLY A 171 10.66 10.89 5.44
N GLY A 172 10.69 9.57 5.59
CA GLY A 172 9.51 8.68 5.54
C GLY A 172 8.96 8.27 4.16
N PRO A 173 8.01 7.31 4.14
CA PRO A 173 7.18 7.03 2.97
C PRO A 173 6.44 8.32 2.57
N PHE A 174 6.10 8.50 1.29
CA PHE A 174 5.36 9.67 0.77
C PHE A 174 6.12 11.01 0.65
N ARG A 175 7.46 11.02 0.65
CA ARG A 175 8.21 12.23 0.25
C ARG A 175 7.85 12.67 -1.18
N ARG A 176 7.55 13.96 -1.36
CA ARG A 176 7.72 14.67 -2.64
C ARG A 176 9.21 14.70 -2.98
N ASN A 177 9.71 13.67 -3.64
CA ASN A 177 11.04 13.67 -4.24
C ASN A 177 10.97 14.37 -5.61
N SER A 178 11.53 15.58 -5.71
CA SER A 178 11.64 16.33 -6.96
C SER A 178 12.36 15.57 -8.10
N ARG A 179 13.16 14.54 -7.78
CA ARG A 179 13.81 13.64 -8.76
C ARG A 179 12.99 12.40 -9.12
N SER A 180 11.95 12.09 -8.35
CA SER A 180 10.99 11.04 -8.68
C SER A 180 9.87 11.63 -9.52
N ARG A 181 9.87 11.33 -10.82
CA ARG A 181 8.73 11.60 -11.73
C ARG A 181 7.39 11.05 -11.21
N ARG A 182 7.38 10.18 -10.18
CA ARG A 182 6.19 9.57 -9.57
C ARG A 182 5.73 10.22 -8.27
N SER A 183 6.54 11.04 -7.59
CA SER A 183 6.25 11.41 -6.20
C SER A 183 5.45 12.70 -5.99
N SER A 184 5.13 13.44 -7.05
CA SER A 184 4.31 14.66 -6.98
C SER A 184 2.85 14.43 -7.34
N ARG A 185 2.50 13.26 -7.89
CA ARG A 185 1.11 12.91 -8.19
C ARG A 185 0.52 12.11 -7.02
N PRO A 186 -0.69 12.47 -6.54
CA PRO A 186 -1.50 11.57 -5.71
C PRO A 186 -1.48 10.20 -6.37
N ALA A 187 -0.99 9.20 -5.65
CA ALA A 187 -0.96 7.83 -6.15
C ALA A 187 -1.93 7.05 -5.29
N LEU A 188 -3.00 6.54 -5.91
CA LEU A 188 -3.86 5.55 -5.28
C LEU A 188 -3.02 4.29 -5.07
N LEU A 189 -2.66 4.03 -3.81
CA LEU A 189 -1.93 2.85 -3.36
C LEU A 189 -2.91 1.78 -2.89
N LYS A 190 -2.46 0.54 -2.75
CA LYS A 190 -3.27 -0.50 -2.09
C LYS A 190 -3.42 -0.15 -0.62
N ALA A 191 -4.65 -0.11 -0.12
CA ALA A 191 -4.91 0.23 1.26
C ALA A 191 -4.18 -0.70 2.23
N SER A 192 -4.10 -2.00 1.94
CA SER A 192 -3.36 -2.95 2.79
C SER A 192 -1.87 -2.60 2.89
N THR A 193 -1.22 -2.20 1.80
CA THR A 193 0.17 -1.72 1.84
C THR A 193 0.30 -0.51 2.78
N VAL A 194 -0.63 0.45 2.68
CA VAL A 194 -0.62 1.63 3.52
C VAL A 194 -0.84 1.27 5.00
N LEU A 195 -1.90 0.51 5.29
CA LEU A 195 -2.34 0.19 6.65
C LEU A 195 -1.42 -0.82 7.36
N GLU A 196 -0.85 -1.79 6.65
CA GLU A 196 -0.02 -2.86 7.23
C GLU A 196 1.48 -2.54 7.22
N GLN A 197 1.95 -1.77 6.25
CA GLN A 197 3.39 -1.59 6.02
C GLN A 197 3.86 -0.17 6.23
N GLU A 198 3.07 0.84 5.84
CA GLU A 198 3.53 2.23 5.84
C GLU A 198 3.13 2.99 7.11
N LEU A 199 1.85 2.90 7.53
CA LEU A 199 1.36 3.55 8.75
C LEU A 199 2.10 3.07 10.02
N PRO A 200 2.33 1.77 10.24
CA PRO A 200 2.96 1.33 11.47
C PRO A 200 4.40 1.84 11.62
N VAL A 201 5.09 2.13 10.52
CA VAL A 201 6.50 2.56 10.52
C VAL A 201 6.68 4.06 10.28
N LEU A 202 5.60 4.85 10.38
CA LEU A 202 5.67 6.30 10.21
C LEU A 202 6.73 6.89 11.15
N PRO A 203 7.63 7.77 10.68
CA PRO A 203 8.54 8.46 11.58
C PRO A 203 7.78 9.34 12.58
N ASP A 204 8.39 9.59 13.74
CA ASP A 204 7.78 10.45 14.75
C ASP A 204 7.57 11.87 14.21
N GLY A 205 6.45 12.50 14.55
CA GLY A 205 6.09 13.85 14.09
C GLY A 205 5.64 13.96 12.62
N VAL A 206 5.66 12.87 11.83
CA VAL A 206 5.13 12.87 10.46
C VAL A 206 3.61 12.72 10.47
N ARG A 207 2.94 13.62 9.74
CA ARG A 207 1.48 13.65 9.56
C ARG A 207 1.11 13.25 8.14
N VAL A 208 0.18 12.32 8.02
CA VAL A 208 -0.36 11.82 6.74
C VAL A 208 -1.88 11.91 6.73
N SER A 209 -2.44 12.06 5.54
CA SER A 209 -3.84 11.86 5.20
C SER A 209 -3.91 10.62 4.31
N VAL A 210 -4.76 9.67 4.69
CA VAL A 210 -5.05 8.44 3.97
C VAL A 210 -6.53 8.47 3.64
N MET A 211 -6.85 8.77 2.39
CA MET A 211 -8.22 8.94 1.93
C MET A 211 -8.65 7.72 1.11
N ASP A 212 -9.77 7.09 1.47
CA ASP A 212 -10.33 6.01 0.65
C ASP A 212 -11.04 6.56 -0.60
N THR A 213 -11.46 5.69 -1.51
CA THR A 213 -12.15 6.09 -2.76
C THR A 213 -13.57 6.65 -2.54
N ARG A 214 -14.11 6.56 -1.31
CA ARG A 214 -15.43 7.07 -0.92
C ARG A 214 -15.34 8.43 -0.23
N GLY A 215 -14.13 8.94 0.00
CA GLY A 215 -13.87 10.24 0.61
C GLY A 215 -13.73 10.21 2.12
N HIS A 216 -13.61 9.03 2.75
CA HIS A 216 -13.24 8.93 4.16
C HIS A 216 -11.76 9.33 4.30
N ASP A 217 -11.47 10.36 5.08
CA ASP A 217 -10.11 10.91 5.24
C ASP A 217 -9.57 10.62 6.64
N LEU A 218 -8.60 9.71 6.71
CA LEU A 218 -7.90 9.34 7.93
C LEU A 218 -6.62 10.16 8.05
N ARG A 219 -6.59 11.10 8.99
CA ARG A 219 -5.45 11.97 9.26
C ARG A 219 -4.72 11.49 10.49
N LEU A 220 -3.51 10.98 10.30
CA LEU A 220 -2.74 10.32 11.35
C LEU A 220 -1.33 10.86 11.49
N HIS A 221 -0.80 10.71 12.70
CA HIS A 221 0.61 10.73 13.00
C HIS A 221 0.91 9.61 13.98
N ARG A 222 2.17 9.19 14.04
CA ARG A 222 2.63 8.28 15.09
C ARG A 222 3.08 9.09 16.29
N GLU A 223 2.71 8.62 17.47
CA GLU A 223 3.27 9.00 18.75
C GLU A 223 3.68 7.70 19.46
N TRP A 224 4.98 7.41 19.45
CA TRP A 224 5.52 6.15 19.98
C TRP A 224 4.86 4.89 19.36
N ASP A 225 4.17 4.07 20.15
CA ASP A 225 3.47 2.84 19.73
C ASP A 225 2.04 3.10 19.25
N ARG A 226 1.61 4.37 19.20
CA ARG A 226 0.23 4.77 18.88
C ARG A 226 0.15 5.51 17.55
N LEU A 227 -0.95 5.30 16.83
CA LEU A 227 -1.40 6.16 15.74
C LEU A 227 -2.53 7.04 16.25
N ARG A 228 -2.33 8.36 16.11
CA ARG A 228 -3.22 9.39 16.63
C ARG A 228 -3.68 10.36 15.56
N GLY A 229 -4.89 10.87 15.68
CA GLY A 229 -5.41 11.92 14.84
C GLY A 229 -6.92 11.87 14.69
N THR A 230 -7.43 11.99 13.47
CA THR A 230 -8.87 12.08 13.20
C THR A 230 -9.27 11.24 11.99
N LEU A 231 -10.45 10.62 12.07
CA LEU A 231 -11.15 10.03 10.94
C LEU A 231 -12.31 10.95 10.57
N ARG A 232 -12.33 11.41 9.32
CA ARG A 232 -13.39 12.26 8.78
C ARG A 232 -14.30 11.43 7.89
N LEU A 233 -15.54 11.28 8.32
CA LEU A 233 -16.63 10.69 7.57
C LEU A 233 -17.56 11.82 7.05
N PRO A 234 -18.43 11.55 6.06
CA PRO A 234 -19.43 12.52 5.64
C PRO A 234 -20.32 12.97 6.81
N GLY A 235 -20.09 14.19 7.31
CA GLY A 235 -20.87 14.80 8.39
C GLY A 235 -20.39 14.47 9.81
N GLU A 236 -19.29 13.73 9.98
CA GLU A 236 -18.77 13.32 11.29
C GLU A 236 -17.23 13.34 11.31
N GLU A 237 -16.65 13.75 12.44
CA GLU A 237 -15.21 13.71 12.68
C GLU A 237 -14.99 12.99 14.02
N ILE A 238 -14.16 11.94 13.99
CA ILE A 238 -13.95 11.04 15.12
C ILE A 238 -12.48 11.06 15.49
N ASP A 239 -12.16 11.24 16.76
CA ASP A 239 -10.80 11.14 17.27
C ASP A 239 -10.29 9.69 17.17
N VAL A 240 -9.05 9.54 16.71
CA VAL A 240 -8.37 8.26 16.57
C VAL A 240 -7.22 8.20 17.55
N ASP A 241 -7.18 7.14 18.34
CA ASP A 241 -6.01 6.75 19.13
C ASP A 241 -5.96 5.22 19.24
N ILE A 242 -5.13 4.58 18.40
CA ILE A 242 -5.02 3.12 18.31
C ILE A 242 -3.55 2.66 18.34
N PRO A 243 -3.25 1.39 18.70
CA PRO A 243 -1.91 0.84 18.49
C PRO A 243 -1.52 0.89 17.02
N ARG A 244 -0.26 1.21 16.73
CA ARG A 244 0.22 1.38 15.34
C ARG A 244 0.05 0.12 14.49
N LEU A 245 0.20 -1.06 15.10
CA LEU A 245 0.08 -2.35 14.43
C LEU A 245 -1.38 -2.78 14.22
N ALA A 246 -2.35 -2.12 14.87
CA ALA A 246 -3.77 -2.42 14.73
C ALA A 246 -4.43 -1.69 13.54
N ALA A 247 -3.68 -0.88 12.80
CA ALA A 247 -4.23 -0.04 11.72
C ALA A 247 -5.00 -0.83 10.66
N SER A 248 -4.48 -1.99 10.24
CA SER A 248 -5.17 -2.85 9.27
C SER A 248 -6.46 -3.47 9.83
N ASP A 249 -6.44 -3.96 11.07
CA ASP A 249 -7.63 -4.56 11.68
C ASP A 249 -8.74 -3.53 11.95
N VAL A 250 -8.36 -2.31 12.31
CA VAL A 250 -9.30 -1.22 12.64
C VAL A 250 -9.84 -0.55 11.38
N PHE A 251 -8.98 -0.24 10.41
CA PHE A 251 -9.38 0.53 9.22
C PHE A 251 -9.54 -0.32 7.97
N GLY A 252 -9.01 -1.53 7.91
CA GLY A 252 -9.13 -2.45 6.77
C GLY A 252 -10.58 -2.70 6.38
N PRO A 253 -11.50 -3.02 7.32
CA PRO A 253 -12.92 -3.18 7.00
C PRO A 253 -13.54 -1.91 6.41
N LEU A 254 -13.22 -0.74 6.99
CA LEU A 254 -13.64 0.55 6.47
C LEU A 254 -13.18 0.67 5.02
N PHE A 255 -11.88 0.63 4.73
CA PHE A 255 -11.38 0.74 3.35
C PHE A 255 -11.92 -0.37 2.43
N GLY A 256 -12.24 -1.54 2.99
CA GLY A 256 -12.91 -2.67 2.34
C GLY A 256 -14.35 -2.42 1.88
N GLY A 257 -14.97 -1.33 2.31
CA GLY A 257 -16.36 -1.01 1.97
C GLY A 257 -17.37 -1.24 3.09
N ALA A 258 -16.94 -1.81 4.22
CA ALA A 258 -17.83 -2.03 5.37
C ALA A 258 -18.24 -0.70 6.03
N GLU A 259 -19.31 -0.78 6.82
CA GLU A 259 -19.68 0.31 7.73
C GLU A 259 -18.63 0.43 8.84
N PHE A 260 -18.32 1.67 9.21
CA PHE A 260 -17.39 1.95 10.29
C PHE A 260 -18.04 1.64 11.63
N ASP A 261 -17.33 0.91 12.50
CA ASP A 261 -17.74 0.68 13.89
C ASP A 261 -16.82 1.48 14.84
N PRO A 262 -17.29 2.62 15.40
CA PRO A 262 -16.52 3.40 16.36
C PRO A 262 -16.11 2.62 17.61
N ALA A 263 -16.81 1.54 17.95
CA ALA A 263 -16.46 0.71 19.11
C ALA A 263 -15.08 0.03 18.96
N LEU A 264 -14.54 -0.05 17.74
CA LEU A 264 -13.19 -0.54 17.49
C LEU A 264 -12.11 0.30 18.19
N PHE A 265 -12.37 1.58 18.47
CA PHE A 265 -11.44 2.45 19.20
C PHE A 265 -11.44 2.22 20.72
N ASN A 266 -12.49 1.61 21.27
CA ASN A 266 -12.63 1.39 22.71
C ASN A 266 -11.95 0.11 23.20
N ARG A 267 -11.18 -0.57 22.35
CA ARG A 267 -10.48 -1.79 22.73
C ARG A 267 -9.26 -1.44 23.58
N PRO A 268 -9.17 -1.90 24.84
CA PRO A 268 -7.94 -1.79 25.60
C PRO A 268 -6.87 -2.57 24.82
N ALA A 269 -5.77 -1.89 24.51
CA ALA A 269 -4.65 -2.50 23.83
C ALA A 269 -3.43 -2.39 24.74
N GLU A 270 -2.73 -3.51 24.88
CA GLU A 270 -1.45 -3.53 25.56
C GLU A 270 -0.45 -2.68 24.78
N SER A 271 0.36 -1.90 25.51
CA SER A 271 1.44 -1.14 24.90
C SER A 271 2.47 -2.08 24.29
N GLU A 272 2.95 -1.73 23.11
CA GLU A 272 4.01 -2.50 22.46
C GLU A 272 5.34 -2.26 23.19
N HIS A 273 6.09 -3.34 23.44
CA HIS A 273 7.51 -3.21 23.76
C HIS A 273 8.27 -2.84 22.48
N MET A 274 8.41 -1.54 22.27
CA MET A 274 8.98 -0.93 21.06
C MET A 274 10.18 -0.06 21.43
N LEU A 275 11.13 0.07 20.50
CA LEU A 275 12.20 1.05 20.53
C LEU A 275 12.25 1.82 19.21
N ALA A 276 12.76 3.04 19.23
CA ALA A 276 13.25 3.68 18.02
C ALA A 276 14.67 3.15 17.76
N MET A 277 14.94 2.67 16.54
CA MET A 277 16.18 1.99 16.19
C MET A 277 16.78 2.58 14.92
N SER A 278 18.09 2.78 14.90
CA SER A 278 18.88 3.00 13.68
C SER A 278 19.98 1.96 13.55
N VAL A 279 20.28 1.58 12.31
CA VAL A 279 21.24 0.53 11.98
C VAL A 279 22.28 1.05 10.99
N ASN A 280 23.54 0.72 11.26
CA ASN A 280 24.63 0.85 10.31
C ASN A 280 25.38 -0.49 10.21
N ASP A 281 25.17 -1.20 9.10
CA ASP A 281 25.77 -2.49 8.79
C ASP A 281 26.29 -2.44 7.34
N LYS A 282 27.62 -2.28 7.20
CA LYS A 282 28.29 -2.10 5.91
C LYS A 282 28.15 -3.33 5.01
N GLU A 283 28.22 -4.52 5.60
CA GLU A 283 28.14 -5.82 4.93
C GLU A 283 26.76 -6.00 4.28
N ARG A 284 25.70 -5.57 4.98
CA ARG A 284 24.32 -5.58 4.47
C ARG A 284 23.96 -4.35 3.66
N ARG A 285 24.92 -3.42 3.48
CA ARG A 285 24.73 -2.12 2.80
C ARG A 285 23.55 -1.35 3.38
N ARG A 286 23.39 -1.41 4.70
CA ARG A 286 22.34 -0.72 5.41
C ARG A 286 22.93 0.47 6.17
N HIS A 287 22.35 1.64 5.94
CA HIS A 287 22.65 2.86 6.67
C HIS A 287 21.33 3.61 6.84
N ASP A 288 20.85 3.69 8.08
CA ASP A 288 19.65 4.43 8.40
C ASP A 288 20.02 5.90 8.70
N ASP A 289 19.47 6.84 7.92
CA ASP A 289 19.65 8.28 8.17
C ASP A 289 18.85 8.79 9.39
N THR A 290 17.84 8.02 9.81
CA THR A 290 16.92 8.35 10.90
C THR A 290 16.50 7.10 11.64
N GLU A 291 16.21 7.22 12.93
CA GLU A 291 15.61 6.14 13.70
C GLU A 291 14.22 5.77 13.16
N ARG A 292 13.89 4.49 13.22
CA ARG A 292 12.57 3.95 12.87
C ARG A 292 12.00 3.14 14.04
N PRO A 293 10.67 3.10 14.22
CA PRO A 293 10.07 2.23 15.22
C PRO A 293 10.35 0.77 14.89
N ALA A 294 10.72 -0.02 15.91
CA ALA A 294 10.96 -1.45 15.82
C ALA A 294 10.43 -2.14 17.08
N SER A 295 9.83 -3.32 16.91
CA SER A 295 9.44 -4.14 18.05
C SER A 295 10.67 -4.70 18.76
N LEU A 296 10.54 -5.08 20.03
CA LEU A 296 11.62 -5.72 20.79
C LEU A 296 12.21 -6.94 20.03
N ASP A 297 11.36 -7.80 19.48
CA ASP A 297 11.81 -8.95 18.68
C ASP A 297 12.61 -8.54 17.45
N GLU A 298 12.24 -7.43 16.80
CA GLU A 298 13.00 -6.90 15.66
C GLU A 298 14.36 -6.35 16.12
N CYS A 299 14.41 -5.63 17.24
CA CYS A 299 15.66 -5.13 17.82
C CYS A 299 16.63 -6.27 18.15
N LEU A 300 16.16 -7.34 18.78
CA LEU A 300 16.97 -8.51 19.11
C LEU A 300 17.46 -9.25 17.86
N ARG A 301 16.60 -9.41 16.83
CA ARG A 301 17.03 -9.97 15.53
C ARG A 301 18.14 -9.13 14.88
N TRP A 302 18.10 -7.81 15.02
CA TRP A 302 19.15 -6.93 14.50
C TRP A 302 20.45 -7.04 15.28
N LEU A 303 20.40 -7.15 16.62
CA LEU A 303 21.57 -7.46 17.44
C LEU A 303 22.24 -8.77 16.97
N ASP A 304 21.45 -9.82 16.75
CA ASP A 304 21.97 -11.11 16.29
C ASP A 304 22.55 -11.04 14.87
N ALA A 305 21.90 -10.29 13.98
CA ALA A 305 22.31 -10.16 12.60
C ALA A 305 23.53 -9.24 12.41
N LEU A 306 23.76 -8.26 13.30
CA LEU A 306 24.79 -7.24 13.13
C LEU A 306 26.16 -7.88 12.86
N ALA A 307 26.72 -7.59 11.68
CA ALA A 307 27.99 -8.19 11.28
C ALA A 307 29.13 -7.71 12.21
N PRO A 308 30.00 -8.61 12.70
CA PRO A 308 31.13 -8.27 13.56
C PRO A 308 32.26 -7.62 12.74
N THR A 309 32.00 -6.41 12.27
CA THR A 309 32.94 -5.57 11.52
C THR A 309 33.09 -4.24 12.21
N ASP A 310 34.33 -3.78 12.35
CA ASP A 310 34.67 -2.50 12.97
C ASP A 310 33.84 -1.32 12.40
N GLY A 311 33.18 -0.62 13.32
CA GLY A 311 32.33 0.53 13.05
C GLY A 311 30.85 0.23 12.75
N ASN A 312 30.47 -1.04 12.53
CA ASN A 312 29.06 -1.41 12.48
C ASN A 312 28.39 -1.16 13.83
N HIS A 313 27.19 -0.59 13.82
CA HIS A 313 26.52 -0.19 15.06
C HIS A 313 25.00 -0.23 14.99
N LEU A 314 24.41 -0.30 16.18
CA LEU A 314 22.99 -0.16 16.44
C LEU A 314 22.79 0.94 17.47
N VAL A 315 21.79 1.78 17.27
CA VAL A 315 21.33 2.75 18.27
C VAL A 315 19.89 2.44 18.57
N PHE A 316 19.56 2.37 19.85
CA PHE A 316 18.22 2.17 20.36
C PHE A 316 17.85 3.32 21.29
N THR A 317 16.67 3.89 21.07
CA THR A 317 16.11 4.97 21.87
C THR A 317 14.79 4.50 22.45
N GLY A 318 14.63 4.63 23.78
CA GLY A 318 13.40 4.32 24.52
C GLY A 318 12.38 5.46 24.49
N ARG A 319 11.22 5.25 25.08
CA ARG A 319 10.09 6.21 25.06
C ARG A 319 10.44 7.51 25.77
N SER A 320 11.18 7.41 26.87
CA SER A 320 11.70 8.53 27.66
C SER A 320 12.84 9.29 26.98
N GLY A 321 13.32 8.82 25.83
CA GLY A 321 14.50 9.35 25.14
C GLY A 321 15.84 8.80 25.68
N GLY A 322 15.81 7.83 26.60
CA GLY A 322 17.00 7.09 27.02
C GLY A 322 17.61 6.33 25.84
N VAL A 323 18.94 6.33 25.71
CA VAL A 323 19.64 5.75 24.55
C VAL A 323 20.57 4.64 25.00
N VAL A 324 20.51 3.50 24.31
CA VAL A 324 21.52 2.44 24.35
C VAL A 324 22.07 2.28 22.95
N GLN A 325 23.37 2.47 22.79
CA GLN A 325 24.04 2.26 21.52
C GLN A 325 25.18 1.25 21.65
N MET A 326 25.46 0.55 20.57
CA MET A 326 26.50 -0.46 20.54
C MET A 326 27.20 -0.50 19.19
N ARG A 327 28.50 -0.76 19.23
CA ARG A 327 29.38 -0.74 18.06
C ARG A 327 30.39 -1.87 18.16
N TRP A 328 30.66 -2.54 17.05
CA TRP A 328 31.80 -3.44 16.94
C TRP A 328 33.09 -2.61 16.86
N GLU A 329 34.04 -2.88 17.75
CA GLU A 329 35.31 -2.16 17.84
C GLU A 329 36.51 -3.10 17.73
N GLY A 330 37.50 -2.66 16.95
CA GLY A 330 38.82 -3.26 16.87
C GLY A 330 39.06 -4.08 15.60
N PRO A 331 40.33 -4.14 15.12
CA PRO A 331 40.68 -4.95 13.96
C PRO A 331 40.77 -6.45 14.31
N GLY A 332 40.34 -7.32 13.39
CA GLY A 332 40.52 -8.77 13.49
C GLY A 332 39.38 -9.47 14.23
N GLU A 333 39.45 -9.50 15.57
CA GLU A 333 38.41 -10.05 16.45
C GLU A 333 37.69 -8.89 17.15
N PRO A 334 36.75 -8.20 16.47
CA PRO A 334 36.09 -7.06 17.05
C PRO A 334 35.26 -7.47 18.26
N ARG A 335 35.21 -6.58 19.25
CA ARG A 335 34.41 -6.75 20.46
C ARG A 335 33.24 -5.78 20.43
N LEU A 336 32.11 -6.18 21.00
CA LEU A 336 30.92 -5.33 21.02
C LEU A 336 31.04 -4.34 22.17
N TRP A 337 31.28 -3.07 21.86
CA TRP A 337 31.18 -1.97 22.80
C TRP A 337 29.71 -1.57 22.96
N LEU A 338 29.22 -1.42 24.19
CA LEU A 338 27.88 -0.92 24.50
C LEU A 338 27.99 0.27 25.44
N GLU A 339 27.27 1.34 25.13
CA GLU A 339 27.28 2.57 25.91
C GLU A 339 25.93 3.29 25.94
N THR A 340 25.78 4.18 26.92
CA THR A 340 24.76 5.23 26.94
C THR A 340 25.44 6.59 26.76
N PRO A 341 25.00 7.43 25.82
CA PRO A 341 25.47 8.81 25.70
C PRO A 341 24.94 9.68 26.85
N GLU A 342 25.75 10.60 27.36
CA GLU A 342 25.35 11.62 28.35
C GLU A 342 25.63 13.03 27.83
N PRO A 343 24.72 13.58 26.98
CA PRO A 343 24.93 14.88 26.33
C PRO A 343 25.24 16.03 27.28
N ALA A 344 24.61 16.05 28.46
CA ALA A 344 24.83 17.08 29.47
C ALA A 344 26.27 17.11 30.00
N HIS A 345 26.98 15.98 29.93
CA HIS A 345 28.34 15.83 30.42
C HIS A 345 29.39 15.69 29.30
N ARG A 346 28.94 15.62 28.04
CA ARG A 346 29.80 15.45 26.85
C ARG A 346 30.68 14.21 26.92
N HIS A 347 30.14 13.11 27.41
CA HIS A 347 30.79 11.81 27.42
C HIS A 347 29.79 10.69 27.17
N SER A 348 30.30 9.50 26.91
CA SER A 348 29.54 8.26 26.96
C SER A 348 30.03 7.41 28.12
N ARG A 349 29.14 6.58 28.69
CA ARG A 349 29.51 5.56 29.67
C ARG A 349 29.21 4.18 29.11
N GLY A 350 30.20 3.30 29.09
CA GLY A 350 30.05 2.00 28.43
C GLY A 350 31.15 1.01 28.77
N ARG A 351 31.03 -0.19 28.22
CA ARG A 351 32.07 -1.22 28.25
C ARG A 351 31.90 -2.21 27.11
N HIS A 352 32.90 -3.07 26.92
CA HIS A 352 32.74 -4.25 26.08
C HIS A 352 31.80 -5.26 26.74
N VAL A 353 30.86 -5.79 25.96
CA VAL A 353 29.82 -6.71 26.39
C VAL A 353 29.72 -7.95 25.49
N THR A 354 29.10 -8.98 26.00
CA THR A 354 28.57 -10.11 25.22
C THR A 354 27.24 -9.73 24.55
N ARG A 355 26.78 -10.55 23.60
CA ARG A 355 25.45 -10.35 22.99
C ARG A 355 24.32 -10.54 24.00
N ASP A 356 24.45 -11.46 24.96
CA ASP A 356 23.42 -11.71 25.97
C ASP A 356 23.26 -10.51 26.92
N GLU A 357 24.38 -9.90 27.31
CA GLU A 357 24.38 -8.65 28.07
C GLU A 357 23.74 -7.51 27.27
N ALA A 358 24.08 -7.38 25.97
CA ALA A 358 23.47 -6.38 25.10
C ALA A 358 21.96 -6.59 24.94
N ALA A 359 21.51 -7.83 24.76
CA ALA A 359 20.10 -8.18 24.68
C ALA A 359 19.36 -7.79 25.96
N SER A 360 19.95 -8.05 27.13
CA SER A 360 19.37 -7.66 28.43
C SER A 360 19.18 -6.14 28.55
N MET A 361 20.11 -5.34 28.02
CA MET A 361 19.98 -3.87 27.99
C MET A 361 18.88 -3.40 27.04
N ILE A 362 18.73 -4.03 25.87
CA ILE A 362 17.64 -3.76 24.93
C ILE A 362 16.29 -4.10 25.58
N GLU A 363 16.18 -5.25 26.25
CA GLU A 363 14.95 -5.65 26.94
C GLU A 363 14.57 -4.68 28.06
N ALA A 364 15.52 -4.27 28.90
CA ALA A 364 15.28 -3.28 29.95
C ALA A 364 14.81 -1.95 29.36
N LEU A 365 15.44 -1.49 28.28
CA LEU A 365 15.02 -0.25 27.60
C LEU A 365 13.61 -0.36 27.02
N ALA A 366 13.26 -1.48 26.37
CA ALA A 366 11.98 -1.66 25.71
C ALA A 366 10.81 -1.92 26.68
N ARG A 367 11.05 -2.66 27.77
CA ARG A 367 10.01 -3.08 28.71
C ARG A 367 9.85 -2.11 29.88
N GLU A 368 10.95 -1.55 30.37
CA GLU A 368 10.98 -0.71 31.57
C GLU A 368 11.16 0.77 31.24
N ASP A 369 11.43 1.13 29.97
CA ASP A 369 11.79 2.48 29.55
C ASP A 369 12.96 3.07 30.37
N ARG A 370 13.93 2.19 30.70
CA ARG A 370 15.06 2.49 31.59
C ARG A 370 16.39 2.16 30.92
N VAL A 371 17.34 3.08 31.00
CA VAL A 371 18.73 2.84 30.58
C VAL A 371 19.45 2.06 31.70
N ALA A 372 19.55 0.75 31.53
CA ALA A 372 20.10 -0.17 32.53
C ALA A 372 21.63 -0.38 32.46
N VAL A 373 22.36 0.47 31.72
CA VAL A 373 23.81 0.31 31.48
C VAL A 373 24.62 0.28 32.79
N ASP A 374 24.17 0.99 33.82
CA ASP A 374 24.79 0.99 35.15
C ASP A 374 24.76 -0.39 35.84
N ASP A 375 23.79 -1.24 35.50
CA ASP A 375 23.66 -2.59 36.07
C ASP A 375 24.77 -3.53 35.57
N LEU A 376 25.44 -3.18 34.46
CA LEU A 376 26.53 -3.97 33.89
C LEU A 376 27.84 -3.89 34.69
N GLY A 377 28.01 -2.86 35.52
CA GLY A 377 29.23 -2.60 36.29
C GLY A 377 30.48 -2.32 35.44
N ALA A 378 31.57 -1.91 36.11
CA ALA A 378 32.88 -1.66 35.50
C ALA A 378 32.85 -0.78 34.22
N LEU A 379 32.00 0.25 34.24
CA LEU A 379 31.86 1.17 33.12
C LEU A 379 33.07 2.09 32.99
N GLU A 380 33.50 2.29 31.76
CA GLU A 380 34.46 3.31 31.38
C GLU A 380 33.72 4.58 30.96
N THR A 381 34.31 5.75 31.23
CA THR A 381 33.81 7.05 30.75
C THR A 381 34.66 7.49 29.57
N VAL A 382 34.05 7.63 28.40
CA VAL A 382 34.72 8.04 27.16
C VAL A 382 34.29 9.48 26.83
N PRO A 383 35.18 10.48 26.94
CA PRO A 383 34.84 11.85 26.59
C PRO A 383 34.53 11.94 25.10
N TRP A 384 33.51 12.71 24.76
CA TRP A 384 33.30 13.13 23.39
C TRP A 384 34.35 14.18 23.10
N ASN A 385 35.49 13.73 22.59
CA ASN A 385 36.48 14.66 22.08
C ASN A 385 35.75 15.66 21.17
N ALA A 386 36.04 16.94 21.34
CA ALA A 386 35.63 17.95 20.38
C ALA A 386 36.40 17.65 19.09
N SER A 387 35.90 16.71 18.30
CA SER A 387 36.50 16.33 17.04
C SER A 387 36.36 17.53 16.10
N SER A 388 37.53 18.09 15.82
CA SER A 388 37.88 19.04 14.76
C SER A 388 37.29 18.70 13.40
#